data_AF-A0A066XB88-F1
#
_entry.id   AF-A0A066XB88-F1
#
_cell.length_a   1.000
_cell.length_b   1.000
_cell.length_c   1.000
_cell.angle_alpha   90.00
_cell.angle_beta   90.00
_cell.angle_gamma   90.00
#
_symmetry.space_group_name_H-M   'P 1'
#
loop_
_entity.id
_entity.type
_entity.pdbx_description
1 polymer ?
#
loop_
_entity_poly.entity_id
_entity_poly.type
_entity_poly.pdbx_seq_one_letter_code
_entity_poly.pdbx_strand_id
1 'polypeptide(L)'
;MAPVPLEPEVKYLPLSLVGGHAFAVVYLGFTVVQSLYKAYHDQPPSQMTRARFNRRSKLAPLFTGLALASLYFSGYWALNYVKLSYRVWADQRGVEAPVCFYGYHGLVPGQNATRVYPGRWLTDTSVHMDALEIVAEKARRFWWGQQIELATISWSLLLAVEGRRRSIPSVWAYLGLAHLVSLSFAQNLFYLALLLTPAPTAAAYQERPTSTVGRLRHRVFPPKPANWLPHPALLLASFCTTYVLIYWAPSTAGTATFAKIAVVGRILSFAPVVIPSVVPASWGRVYNNPHEAYGIFIELFRFVSMASFVFHARQTGLGLLYNTPNAHFHRHSRFLTFDKGQRSTWERTTTAIGKVLGSASDHPVVAAVAWDVLLSGASQGLWAAARALDVNDILASATPFVHKDLSMAQSPPRLLEEADKPTPEPASVSHTGASTTRRRGRPSKGKSEEITISETPESRSARRGRSRKHTAKPEETLEDVYEPSPAESRAAVEGDELPDSDLDWESAALVWGLTTLGGLGSSSAGVFGAECISR
;
A
#
# COMPACT_ATOMS: atom_id res chain seq x y z
N MET A 1 -11.19 -42.81 -13.65
CA MET A 1 -12.53 -42.71 -13.04
C MET A 1 -13.55 -43.03 -14.13
N ALA A 2 -14.66 -43.69 -13.81
CA ALA A 2 -15.76 -43.82 -14.78
C ALA A 2 -16.40 -42.43 -15.01
N PRO A 3 -16.70 -42.04 -16.26
CA PRO A 3 -17.24 -40.72 -16.55
C PRO A 3 -18.62 -40.57 -15.91
N VAL A 4 -18.79 -39.51 -15.11
CA VAL A 4 -20.08 -39.18 -14.52
C VAL A 4 -20.98 -38.56 -15.60
N PRO A 5 -22.22 -39.05 -15.81
CA PRO A 5 -23.11 -38.55 -16.85
C PRO A 5 -23.33 -37.03 -16.78
N LEU A 6 -23.49 -36.42 -17.96
CA LEU A 6 -23.62 -34.98 -18.20
C LEU A 6 -25.04 -34.47 -17.90
N GLU A 7 -25.55 -34.65 -16.68
CA GLU A 7 -26.83 -34.04 -16.28
C GLU A 7 -26.69 -33.35 -14.92
N PRO A 8 -26.40 -32.04 -14.97
CA PRO A 8 -27.31 -31.09 -14.30
C PRO A 8 -27.63 -29.84 -15.16
N GLU A 9 -28.77 -29.22 -14.89
CA GLU A 9 -29.15 -27.91 -15.42
C GLU A 9 -28.12 -26.84 -15.04
N VAL A 10 -27.88 -25.87 -15.94
CA VAL A 10 -26.96 -24.76 -15.69
C VAL A 10 -27.54 -23.87 -14.60
N LYS A 11 -26.82 -23.72 -13.47
CA LYS A 11 -27.20 -22.78 -12.43
C LYS A 11 -26.66 -21.39 -12.79
N TYR A 12 -27.54 -20.40 -12.84
CA TYR A 12 -27.16 -19.02 -13.16
C TYR A 12 -26.48 -18.29 -11.99
N LEU A 13 -26.68 -18.73 -10.74
CA LEU A 13 -26.09 -18.09 -9.57
C LEU A 13 -24.54 -18.10 -9.61
N PRO A 14 -23.84 -19.23 -9.79
CA PRO A 14 -22.37 -19.22 -9.88
C PRO A 14 -21.83 -18.39 -11.05
N LEU A 15 -22.53 -18.41 -12.19
CA LEU A 15 -22.18 -17.58 -13.35
C LEU A 15 -22.31 -16.09 -13.02
N SER A 16 -23.39 -15.70 -12.35
CA SER A 16 -23.60 -14.33 -11.90
C SER A 16 -22.58 -13.88 -10.85
N LEU A 17 -22.08 -14.79 -10.00
CA LEU A 17 -21.04 -14.48 -9.03
C LEU A 17 -19.69 -14.18 -9.70
N VAL A 18 -19.30 -14.98 -10.69
CA VAL A 18 -18.05 -14.73 -11.46
C VAL A 18 -18.18 -13.46 -12.29
N GLY A 19 -19.32 -13.25 -12.97
CA GLY A 19 -19.59 -12.01 -13.70
C GLY A 19 -19.61 -10.79 -12.77
N GLY A 20 -20.22 -10.91 -11.60
CA GLY A 20 -20.26 -9.90 -10.56
C GLY A 20 -18.88 -9.58 -9.98
N HIS A 21 -18.02 -10.59 -9.79
CA HIS A 21 -16.62 -10.41 -9.38
C HIS A 21 -15.86 -9.58 -10.42
N ALA A 22 -15.91 -9.97 -11.71
CA ALA A 22 -15.25 -9.24 -12.77
C ALA A 22 -15.76 -7.79 -12.90
N PHE A 23 -17.09 -7.60 -12.82
CA PHE A 23 -17.70 -6.28 -12.82
C PHE A 23 -17.25 -5.43 -11.61
N ALA A 24 -17.22 -6.01 -10.41
CA ALA A 24 -16.79 -5.33 -9.20
C ALA A 24 -15.31 -4.90 -9.30
N VAL A 25 -14.42 -5.75 -9.81
CA VAL A 25 -13.01 -5.38 -10.02
C VAL A 25 -12.89 -4.18 -10.94
N VAL A 26 -13.58 -4.19 -12.10
CA VAL A 26 -13.55 -3.08 -13.06
C VAL A 26 -14.14 -1.81 -12.45
N TYR A 27 -15.29 -1.91 -11.79
CA TYR A 27 -15.99 -0.77 -11.19
C TYR A 27 -15.17 -0.13 -10.06
N LEU A 28 -14.63 -0.92 -9.14
CA LEU A 28 -13.80 -0.42 -8.04
C LEU A 28 -12.47 0.12 -8.54
N GLY A 29 -11.83 -0.56 -9.50
CA GLY A 29 -10.62 -0.08 -10.15
C GLY A 29 -10.83 1.26 -10.83
N PHE A 30 -11.92 1.40 -11.60
CA PHE A 30 -12.30 2.66 -12.22
C PHE A 30 -12.55 3.76 -11.19
N THR A 31 -13.28 3.46 -10.12
CA THR A 31 -13.57 4.41 -9.03
C THR A 31 -12.28 4.92 -8.37
N VAL A 32 -11.34 4.02 -8.08
CA VAL A 32 -10.03 4.36 -7.49
C VAL A 32 -9.22 5.21 -8.46
N VAL A 33 -9.07 4.79 -9.72
CA VAL A 33 -8.32 5.54 -10.74
C VAL A 33 -8.91 6.93 -10.96
N GLN A 34 -10.25 7.04 -11.04
CA GLN A 34 -10.92 8.34 -11.17
C GLN A 34 -10.64 9.24 -9.96
N SER A 35 -10.63 8.68 -8.75
CA SER A 35 -10.32 9.46 -7.55
C SER A 35 -8.87 9.92 -7.50
N LEU A 36 -7.92 9.07 -7.89
CA LEU A 36 -6.50 9.40 -7.99
C LEU A 36 -6.24 10.46 -9.06
N TYR A 37 -6.94 10.36 -10.20
CA TYR A 37 -6.86 11.33 -11.27
C TYR A 37 -7.34 12.72 -10.82
N LYS A 38 -8.46 12.78 -10.09
CA LYS A 38 -8.94 14.04 -9.49
C LYS A 38 -7.95 14.58 -8.47
N ALA A 39 -7.46 13.74 -7.55
CA ALA A 39 -6.47 14.14 -6.54
C ALA A 39 -5.16 14.65 -7.16
N TYR A 40 -4.77 14.12 -8.32
CA TYR A 40 -3.61 14.60 -9.07
C TYR A 40 -3.82 16.00 -9.67
N HIS A 41 -5.04 16.29 -10.15
CA HIS A 41 -5.35 17.57 -10.80
C HIS A 41 -5.76 18.67 -9.81
N ASP A 42 -6.45 18.33 -8.71
CA ASP A 42 -7.02 19.27 -7.76
C ASP A 42 -6.05 19.59 -6.59
N GLN A 43 -4.73 19.63 -6.87
CA GLN A 43 -3.73 19.84 -5.83
C GLN A 43 -3.70 21.31 -5.36
N PRO A 44 -3.64 21.57 -4.04
CA PRO A 44 -3.56 22.94 -3.53
C PRO A 44 -2.19 23.58 -3.85
N PRO A 45 -2.09 24.92 -3.89
CA PRO A 45 -0.84 25.63 -4.19
C PRO A 45 0.33 25.22 -3.29
N SER A 46 0.07 24.94 -2.01
CA SER A 46 1.06 24.46 -1.03
C SER A 46 1.70 23.11 -1.38
N GLN A 47 1.07 22.36 -2.28
CA GLN A 47 1.57 21.09 -2.79
C GLN A 47 2.33 21.24 -4.11
N MET A 48 2.30 22.41 -4.76
CA MET A 48 2.96 22.67 -6.06
C MET A 48 4.41 23.16 -5.93
N THR A 49 5.02 23.10 -4.74
CA THR A 49 6.43 23.48 -4.57
C THR A 49 7.36 22.58 -5.40
N ARG A 50 8.45 23.15 -5.92
CA ARG A 50 9.40 22.46 -6.82
C ARG A 50 9.91 21.13 -6.23
N ALA A 51 10.18 21.11 -4.93
CA ALA A 51 10.67 19.92 -4.23
C ALA A 51 9.59 18.82 -4.11
N ARG A 52 8.34 19.19 -3.77
CA ARG A 52 7.20 18.25 -3.70
C ARG A 52 6.86 17.69 -5.09
N PHE A 53 6.90 18.54 -6.12
CA PHE A 53 6.69 18.13 -7.50
C PHE A 53 7.75 17.11 -7.97
N ASN A 54 9.04 17.37 -7.73
CA ASN A 54 10.13 16.46 -8.10
C ASN A 54 10.02 15.10 -7.40
N ARG A 55 9.67 15.08 -6.10
CA ARG A 55 9.46 13.83 -5.38
C ARG A 55 8.27 13.03 -5.94
N ARG A 56 7.13 13.68 -6.18
CA ARG A 56 5.96 13.03 -6.79
C ARG A 56 6.24 12.50 -8.19
N SER A 57 6.98 13.26 -9.02
CA SER A 57 7.31 12.82 -10.38
C SER A 57 8.21 11.59 -10.42
N LYS A 58 9.02 11.35 -9.38
CA LYS A 58 9.81 10.11 -9.19
C LYS A 58 8.98 8.98 -8.59
N LEU A 59 8.25 9.23 -7.51
CA LEU A 59 7.57 8.18 -6.72
C LEU A 59 6.25 7.69 -7.34
N ALA A 60 5.47 8.57 -7.97
CA ALA A 60 4.18 8.18 -8.54
C ALA A 60 4.32 7.14 -9.68
N PRO A 61 5.25 7.28 -10.66
CA PRO A 61 5.50 6.25 -11.66
C PRO A 61 5.99 4.92 -11.06
N LEU A 62 6.79 4.98 -9.99
CA LEU A 62 7.31 3.81 -9.30
C LEU A 62 6.18 2.94 -8.70
N PHE A 63 5.31 3.55 -7.90
CA PHE A 63 4.17 2.83 -7.31
C PHE A 63 3.11 2.45 -8.34
N THR A 64 2.96 3.23 -9.43
CA THR A 64 2.12 2.84 -10.57
C THR A 64 2.68 1.60 -11.27
N GLY A 65 4.00 1.56 -11.50
CA GLY A 65 4.68 0.40 -12.08
C GLY A 65 4.53 -0.85 -11.21
N LEU A 66 4.68 -0.71 -9.88
CA LEU A 66 4.46 -1.80 -8.94
C LEU A 66 3.00 -2.27 -8.90
N ALA A 67 2.03 -1.35 -8.98
CA ALA A 67 0.62 -1.71 -9.08
C ALA A 67 0.33 -2.49 -10.38
N LEU A 68 0.86 -2.05 -11.52
CA LEU A 68 0.72 -2.75 -12.79
C LEU A 68 1.39 -4.13 -12.78
N ALA A 69 2.57 -4.24 -12.19
CA ALA A 69 3.24 -5.53 -12.00
C ALA A 69 2.39 -6.47 -11.12
N SER A 70 1.87 -5.96 -10.00
CA SER A 70 1.00 -6.72 -9.09
C SER A 70 -0.28 -7.21 -9.79
N LEU A 71 -0.91 -6.34 -10.59
CA LEU A 71 -2.08 -6.69 -11.40
C LEU A 71 -1.74 -7.75 -12.44
N TYR A 72 -0.59 -7.63 -13.11
CA TYR A 72 -0.11 -8.61 -14.08
C TYR A 72 0.09 -9.99 -13.44
N PHE A 73 0.79 -10.07 -12.30
CA PHE A 73 1.03 -11.34 -11.61
C PHE A 73 -0.28 -11.96 -11.11
N SER A 74 -1.17 -11.16 -10.50
CA SER A 74 -2.48 -11.65 -10.04
C SER A 74 -3.32 -12.18 -11.20
N GLY A 75 -3.41 -11.42 -12.30
CA GLY A 75 -4.12 -11.84 -13.51
C GLY A 75 -3.51 -13.10 -14.15
N TYR A 76 -2.19 -13.18 -14.25
CA TYR A 76 -1.48 -14.34 -14.80
C TYR A 76 -1.80 -15.63 -14.04
N TRP A 77 -1.67 -15.61 -12.72
CA TRP A 77 -1.92 -16.79 -11.90
C TRP A 77 -3.41 -17.12 -11.77
N ALA A 78 -4.29 -16.13 -11.74
CA ALA A 78 -5.74 -16.34 -11.78
C ALA A 78 -6.15 -17.04 -13.08
N LEU A 79 -5.61 -16.63 -14.23
CA LEU A 79 -5.86 -17.28 -15.52
C LEU A 79 -5.32 -18.73 -15.53
N ASN A 80 -4.14 -18.97 -14.98
CA ASN A 80 -3.59 -20.32 -14.88
C ASN A 80 -4.42 -21.23 -13.97
N TYR A 81 -4.95 -20.69 -12.87
CA TYR A 81 -5.86 -21.43 -12.00
C TYR A 81 -7.18 -21.75 -12.70
N VAL A 82 -7.81 -20.78 -13.36
CA VAL A 82 -9.03 -20.98 -14.14
C VAL A 82 -8.83 -22.06 -15.20
N LYS A 83 -7.71 -22.04 -15.93
CA LYS A 83 -7.36 -23.07 -16.92
C LYS A 83 -7.21 -24.45 -16.27
N LEU A 84 -6.52 -24.53 -15.14
CA LEU A 84 -6.31 -25.78 -14.41
C LEU A 84 -7.63 -26.35 -13.88
N SER A 85 -8.44 -25.50 -13.22
CA SER A 85 -9.74 -25.87 -12.67
C SER A 85 -10.69 -26.40 -13.76
N TYR A 86 -10.76 -25.74 -14.91
CA TYR A 86 -11.55 -26.22 -16.05
C TYR A 86 -11.05 -27.57 -16.58
N ARG A 87 -9.73 -27.75 -16.72
CA ARG A 87 -9.15 -29.01 -17.20
C ARG A 87 -9.45 -30.18 -16.27
N VAL A 88 -9.33 -29.98 -14.97
CA VAL A 88 -9.66 -30.99 -13.95
C VAL A 88 -11.14 -31.36 -14.01
N TRP A 89 -12.02 -30.36 -14.11
CA TRP A 89 -13.46 -30.60 -14.28
C TRP A 89 -13.78 -31.36 -15.58
N ALA A 90 -13.16 -30.99 -16.70
CA ALA A 90 -13.37 -31.64 -17.98
C ALA A 90 -12.93 -33.12 -17.96
N ASP A 91 -11.76 -33.41 -17.39
CA ASP A 91 -11.24 -34.78 -17.24
C ASP A 91 -12.16 -35.67 -16.39
N GLN A 92 -12.65 -35.14 -15.26
CA GLN A 92 -13.58 -35.86 -14.38
C GLN A 92 -14.92 -36.21 -15.05
N ARG A 93 -15.34 -35.40 -16.04
CA ARG A 93 -16.59 -35.58 -16.80
C ARG A 93 -16.40 -36.28 -18.13
N GLY A 94 -15.16 -36.68 -18.48
CA GLY A 94 -14.85 -37.30 -19.77
C GLY A 94 -15.07 -36.36 -20.97
N VAL A 95 -14.97 -35.05 -20.75
CA VAL A 95 -15.07 -34.03 -21.81
C VAL A 95 -13.67 -33.68 -22.28
N GLU A 96 -13.47 -33.60 -23.59
CA GLU A 96 -12.17 -33.19 -24.16
C GLU A 96 -11.78 -31.79 -23.68
N ALA A 97 -10.63 -31.69 -23.00
CA ALA A 97 -10.09 -30.41 -22.60
C ALA A 97 -9.62 -29.61 -23.83
N PRO A 98 -9.94 -28.31 -23.93
CA PRO A 98 -9.51 -27.51 -25.06
C PRO A 98 -7.99 -27.39 -25.10
N VAL A 99 -7.40 -27.65 -26.27
CA VAL A 99 -5.97 -27.43 -26.53
C VAL A 99 -5.63 -25.95 -26.39
N CYS A 100 -6.56 -25.06 -26.78
CA CYS A 100 -6.48 -23.61 -26.61
C CYS A 100 -7.81 -23.04 -26.11
N PHE A 101 -7.77 -22.14 -25.11
CA PHE A 101 -8.96 -21.44 -24.59
C PHE A 101 -9.38 -20.22 -25.45
N TYR A 102 -8.58 -19.85 -26.45
CA TYR A 102 -8.82 -18.76 -27.39
C TYR A 102 -9.07 -19.35 -28.81
N GLY A 103 -10.23 -19.08 -29.46
CA GLY A 103 -10.71 -19.71 -30.72
C GLY A 103 -12.25 -19.99 -30.78
N TYR A 104 -12.88 -20.34 -31.93
CA TYR A 104 -14.39 -20.47 -32.12
C TYR A 104 -14.75 -21.68 -31.32
N HIS A 105 -15.55 -21.44 -30.30
CA HIS A 105 -15.94 -22.38 -29.25
C HIS A 105 -14.96 -22.53 -28.08
N GLY A 106 -13.93 -21.69 -27.99
CA GLY A 106 -13.42 -21.08 -26.75
C GLY A 106 -14.17 -19.76 -26.45
N LEU A 107 -13.61 -18.88 -25.61
CA LEU A 107 -14.28 -17.60 -25.27
C LEU A 107 -14.40 -16.61 -26.45
N VAL A 108 -13.65 -16.77 -27.56
CA VAL A 108 -13.55 -15.80 -28.69
C VAL A 108 -13.34 -16.50 -30.03
N PRO A 109 -14.00 -16.16 -31.15
CA PRO A 109 -14.31 -17.22 -32.10
C PRO A 109 -13.49 -17.33 -33.46
N GLY A 110 -13.03 -18.55 -33.91
CA GLY A 110 -12.29 -19.07 -35.12
C GLY A 110 -12.24 -20.66 -35.37
N GLN A 111 -12.20 -21.14 -36.63
CA GLN A 111 -12.63 -22.47 -37.19
C GLN A 111 -12.12 -23.84 -36.63
N ASN A 112 -11.24 -23.94 -35.63
CA ASN A 112 -10.58 -25.23 -35.25
C ASN A 112 -10.52 -25.52 -33.72
N ALA A 113 -11.62 -25.44 -32.96
CA ALA A 113 -11.56 -25.65 -31.50
C ALA A 113 -12.65 -26.53 -30.89
N THR A 114 -12.27 -27.20 -29.78
CA THR A 114 -13.10 -28.04 -28.91
C THR A 114 -14.13 -27.20 -28.15
N ARG A 115 -15.37 -27.68 -28.03
CA ARG A 115 -16.48 -26.95 -27.38
C ARG A 115 -16.24 -26.77 -25.88
N VAL A 116 -16.22 -25.53 -25.38
CA VAL A 116 -16.15 -25.23 -23.94
C VAL A 116 -17.52 -25.12 -23.27
N TYR A 117 -17.60 -25.47 -21.98
CA TYR A 117 -18.84 -25.47 -21.20
C TYR A 117 -18.74 -24.66 -19.89
N PRO A 118 -18.50 -23.33 -19.96
CA PRO A 118 -18.24 -22.51 -18.78
C PRO A 118 -19.42 -22.49 -17.79
N GLY A 119 -20.67 -22.46 -18.29
CA GLY A 119 -21.85 -22.47 -17.41
C GLY A 119 -21.97 -23.76 -16.60
N ARG A 120 -21.58 -24.91 -17.17
CA ARG A 120 -21.60 -26.20 -16.47
C ARG A 120 -20.42 -26.32 -15.50
N TRP A 121 -19.23 -25.94 -15.94
CA TRP A 121 -18.03 -25.89 -15.08
C TRP A 121 -18.26 -25.05 -13.83
N LEU A 122 -18.79 -23.82 -13.98
CA LEU A 122 -19.05 -22.94 -12.83
C LEU A 122 -20.22 -23.41 -11.95
N THR A 123 -21.13 -24.23 -12.50
CA THR A 123 -22.21 -24.85 -11.72
C THR A 123 -21.68 -25.92 -10.78
N ASP A 124 -20.73 -26.72 -11.26
CA ASP A 124 -20.14 -27.83 -10.51
C ASP A 124 -18.99 -27.39 -9.60
N THR A 125 -18.26 -26.34 -9.99
CA THR A 125 -17.03 -25.92 -9.33
C THR A 125 -17.16 -24.50 -8.80
N SER A 126 -17.14 -24.35 -7.47
CA SER A 126 -17.08 -23.05 -6.81
C SER A 126 -15.65 -22.48 -6.82
N VAL A 127 -15.22 -21.97 -7.97
CA VAL A 127 -13.84 -21.51 -8.26
C VAL A 127 -13.24 -20.64 -7.15
N HIS A 128 -13.98 -19.69 -6.59
CA HIS A 128 -13.44 -18.81 -5.54
C HIS A 128 -13.25 -19.51 -4.19
N MET A 129 -14.18 -20.39 -3.81
CA MET A 129 -14.09 -21.11 -2.53
C MET A 129 -13.04 -22.21 -2.60
N ASP A 130 -12.98 -22.91 -3.72
CA ASP A 130 -11.98 -23.94 -4.01
C ASP A 130 -10.56 -23.34 -3.96
N ALA A 131 -10.35 -22.15 -4.54
CA ALA A 131 -9.08 -21.43 -4.43
C ALA A 131 -8.65 -21.20 -2.97
N LEU A 132 -9.56 -20.69 -2.13
CA LEU A 132 -9.29 -20.44 -0.71
C LEU A 132 -9.02 -21.74 0.05
N GLU A 133 -9.76 -22.80 -0.27
CA GLU A 133 -9.66 -24.09 0.38
C GLU A 133 -8.34 -24.78 0.05
N ILE A 134 -7.90 -24.74 -1.22
CA ILE A 134 -6.61 -25.27 -1.68
C ILE A 134 -5.45 -24.64 -0.90
N VAL A 135 -5.54 -23.35 -0.59
CA VAL A 135 -4.54 -22.62 0.20
C VAL A 135 -4.59 -23.06 1.67
N ALA A 136 -5.78 -23.24 2.25
CA ALA A 136 -5.96 -23.61 3.65
C ALA A 136 -5.66 -25.08 3.97
N GLU A 137 -5.82 -25.98 3.00
CA GLU A 137 -5.76 -27.43 3.18
C GLU A 137 -4.41 -27.94 3.71
N LYS A 138 -3.30 -27.39 3.21
CA LYS A 138 -1.94 -27.88 3.54
C LYS A 138 -1.15 -26.83 4.31
N ALA A 139 -0.52 -27.23 5.41
CA ALA A 139 0.28 -26.34 6.26
C ALA A 139 1.32 -25.51 5.48
N ARG A 140 2.00 -26.10 4.49
CA ARG A 140 2.97 -25.37 3.63
C ARG A 140 2.32 -24.31 2.75
N ARG A 141 1.12 -24.55 2.24
CA ARG A 141 0.37 -23.61 1.39
C ARG A 141 -0.24 -22.51 2.25
N PHE A 142 -0.79 -22.89 3.40
CA PHE A 142 -1.39 -21.97 4.35
C PHE A 142 -0.37 -21.00 4.95
N TRP A 143 0.90 -21.42 5.06
CA TRP A 143 2.00 -20.53 5.47
C TRP A 143 2.11 -19.28 4.58
N TRP A 144 1.89 -19.40 3.27
CA TRP A 144 1.77 -18.26 2.36
C TRP A 144 0.42 -17.56 2.51
N GLY A 145 -0.68 -18.34 2.50
CA GLY A 145 -2.06 -17.85 2.62
C GLY A 145 -2.30 -16.89 3.77
N GLN A 146 -1.91 -17.29 4.97
CA GLN A 146 -2.16 -16.49 6.15
C GLN A 146 -1.42 -15.14 6.13
N GLN A 147 -0.29 -15.02 5.42
CA GLN A 147 0.50 -13.78 5.46
C GLN A 147 -0.27 -12.61 4.85
N ILE A 148 -1.04 -12.86 3.79
CA ILE A 148 -1.92 -11.86 3.18
C ILE A 148 -3.05 -11.47 4.12
N GLU A 149 -3.70 -12.43 4.76
CA GLU A 149 -4.77 -12.16 5.72
C GLU A 149 -4.26 -11.34 6.92
N LEU A 150 -3.11 -11.73 7.48
CA LEU A 150 -2.45 -11.02 8.58
C LEU A 150 -2.04 -9.58 8.18
N ALA A 151 -1.49 -9.40 6.98
CA ALA A 151 -1.13 -8.08 6.46
C ALA A 151 -2.35 -7.21 6.16
N THR A 152 -3.45 -7.82 5.72
CA THR A 152 -4.73 -7.13 5.48
C THR A 152 -5.32 -6.55 6.77
N ILE A 153 -5.13 -7.21 7.92
CA ILE A 153 -5.52 -6.67 9.23
C ILE A 153 -4.78 -5.35 9.50
N SER A 154 -3.45 -5.36 9.43
CA SER A 154 -2.61 -4.16 9.62
C SER A 154 -2.96 -3.04 8.62
N TRP A 155 -3.17 -3.42 7.36
CA TRP A 155 -3.49 -2.48 6.31
C TRP A 155 -4.90 -1.88 6.45
N SER A 156 -5.90 -2.65 6.92
CA SER A 156 -7.24 -2.13 7.19
C SER A 156 -7.23 -1.05 8.30
N LEU A 157 -6.30 -1.16 9.26
CA LEU A 157 -6.09 -0.13 10.28
C LEU A 157 -5.48 1.13 9.68
N LEU A 158 -4.46 1.00 8.80
CA LEU A 158 -3.90 2.13 8.06
C LEU A 158 -4.99 2.85 7.27
N LEU A 159 -5.80 2.12 6.50
CA LEU A 159 -6.91 2.66 5.73
C LEU A 159 -7.90 3.42 6.61
N ALA A 160 -8.25 2.88 7.78
CA ALA A 160 -9.17 3.52 8.71
C ALA A 160 -8.61 4.83 9.29
N VAL A 161 -7.30 4.88 9.55
CA VAL A 161 -6.61 6.03 10.13
C VAL A 161 -6.29 7.06 9.06
N GLU A 162 -5.40 6.74 8.11
CA GLU A 162 -4.94 7.68 7.09
C GLU A 162 -6.01 8.00 6.05
N GLY A 163 -6.88 7.05 5.70
CA GLY A 163 -7.97 7.30 4.76
C GLY A 163 -8.95 8.35 5.28
N ARG A 164 -9.21 8.38 6.60
CA ARG A 164 -10.03 9.43 7.20
C ARG A 164 -9.25 10.71 7.45
N ARG A 165 -8.00 10.61 7.92
CA ARG A 165 -7.16 11.79 8.19
C ARG A 165 -6.90 12.61 6.94
N ARG A 166 -6.67 11.97 5.79
CA ARG A 166 -6.45 12.62 4.48
C ARG A 166 -7.74 12.79 3.66
N SER A 167 -8.90 12.45 4.22
CA SER A 167 -10.20 12.48 3.53
C SER A 167 -10.19 11.77 2.16
N ILE A 168 -9.47 10.65 2.05
CA ILE A 168 -9.35 9.89 0.81
C ILE A 168 -10.74 9.34 0.45
N PRO A 169 -11.25 9.63 -0.76
CA PRO A 169 -12.56 9.14 -1.17
C PRO A 169 -12.55 7.62 -1.32
N SER A 170 -13.68 6.97 -1.00
CA SER A 170 -13.90 5.55 -1.28
C SER A 170 -12.81 4.61 -0.74
N VAL A 171 -12.31 4.83 0.47
CA VAL A 171 -11.32 3.96 1.15
C VAL A 171 -11.69 2.48 1.10
N TRP A 172 -12.98 2.16 1.23
CA TRP A 172 -13.50 0.80 1.14
C TRP A 172 -13.24 0.12 -0.22
N ALA A 173 -13.10 0.88 -1.31
CA ALA A 173 -12.82 0.35 -2.63
C ALA A 173 -11.40 -0.22 -2.73
N TYR A 174 -10.42 0.41 -2.07
CA TYR A 174 -9.07 -0.15 -1.95
C TYR A 174 -9.13 -1.51 -1.26
N LEU A 175 -9.81 -1.59 -0.11
CA LEU A 175 -9.96 -2.86 0.61
C LEU A 175 -10.71 -3.93 -0.20
N GLY A 176 -11.71 -3.53 -0.97
CA GLY A 176 -12.36 -4.39 -1.95
C GLY A 176 -11.39 -4.94 -2.99
N LEU A 177 -10.55 -4.09 -3.58
CA LEU A 177 -9.54 -4.52 -4.56
C LEU A 177 -8.50 -5.48 -3.95
N ALA A 178 -8.15 -5.34 -2.67
CA ALA A 178 -7.25 -6.28 -2.00
C ALA A 178 -7.84 -7.70 -1.95
N HIS A 179 -9.13 -7.83 -1.65
CA HIS A 179 -9.83 -9.13 -1.60
C HIS A 179 -10.17 -9.71 -2.97
N LEU A 180 -10.41 -8.84 -3.96
CA LEU A 180 -10.86 -9.26 -5.29
C LEU A 180 -9.71 -9.49 -6.27
N VAL A 181 -8.59 -8.79 -6.12
CA VAL A 181 -7.43 -8.86 -7.02
C VAL A 181 -6.19 -9.35 -6.26
N SER A 182 -5.58 -8.51 -5.44
CA SER A 182 -4.40 -8.82 -4.63
C SER A 182 -4.10 -7.68 -3.66
N LEU A 183 -3.49 -7.99 -2.52
CA LEU A 183 -3.15 -7.00 -1.50
C LEU A 183 -2.09 -6.02 -2.02
N SER A 184 -1.06 -6.52 -2.70
CA SER A 184 0.02 -5.70 -3.29
C SER A 184 -0.49 -4.69 -4.30
N PHE A 185 -1.47 -5.06 -5.14
CA PHE A 185 -2.09 -4.13 -6.09
C PHE A 185 -2.80 -2.98 -5.36
N ALA A 186 -3.63 -3.31 -4.38
CA ALA A 186 -4.39 -2.33 -3.63
C ALA A 186 -3.51 -1.44 -2.75
N GLN A 187 -2.46 -2.00 -2.13
CA GLN A 187 -1.47 -1.26 -1.35
C GLN A 187 -0.74 -0.21 -2.20
N ASN A 188 -0.25 -0.59 -3.38
CA ASN A 188 0.46 0.34 -4.26
C ASN A 188 -0.45 1.46 -4.79
N LEU A 189 -1.72 1.17 -5.08
CA LEU A 189 -2.70 2.22 -5.39
C LEU A 189 -2.98 3.13 -4.20
N PHE A 190 -2.99 2.60 -2.98
CA PHE A 190 -3.17 3.40 -1.78
C PHE A 190 -1.94 4.26 -1.46
N TYR A 191 -0.73 3.76 -1.66
CA TYR A 191 0.50 4.58 -1.59
C TYR A 191 0.46 5.75 -2.57
N LEU A 192 -0.03 5.49 -3.79
CA LEU A 192 -0.28 6.57 -4.75
C LEU A 192 -1.32 7.57 -4.22
N ALA A 193 -2.39 7.10 -3.56
CA ALA A 193 -3.37 7.97 -2.92
C ALA A 193 -2.74 8.84 -1.81
N LEU A 194 -1.86 8.27 -0.98
CA LEU A 194 -1.13 8.99 0.07
C LEU A 194 -0.20 10.07 -0.52
N LEU A 195 0.45 9.81 -1.66
CA LEU A 195 1.31 10.78 -2.34
C LEU A 195 0.54 11.91 -3.01
N LEU A 196 -0.68 11.65 -3.47
CA LEU A 196 -1.49 12.60 -4.22
C LEU A 196 -2.47 13.40 -3.36
N THR A 197 -2.83 12.88 -2.18
CA THR A 197 -3.82 13.50 -1.30
C THR A 197 -3.12 14.14 -0.10
N PRO A 198 -3.02 15.48 -0.06
CA PRO A 198 -2.44 16.16 1.09
C PRO A 198 -3.29 16.01 2.35
N ALA A 199 -2.70 16.26 3.52
CA ALA A 199 -3.49 16.44 4.74
C ALA A 199 -4.52 17.58 4.54
N PRO A 200 -5.80 17.42 4.93
CA PRO A 200 -6.84 18.35 4.56
C PRO A 200 -6.63 19.68 5.25
N THR A 201 -6.61 20.77 4.48
CA THR A 201 -6.75 22.12 5.01
C THR A 201 -8.15 22.28 5.61
N ALA A 202 -8.29 23.02 6.71
CA ALA A 202 -9.55 23.20 7.46
C ALA A 202 -10.78 23.60 6.60
N ALA A 203 -10.57 24.14 5.40
CA ALA A 203 -11.61 24.52 4.45
C ALA A 203 -12.35 23.33 3.79
N ALA A 204 -11.71 22.16 3.62
CA ALA A 204 -12.31 21.01 2.94
C ALA A 204 -13.44 20.32 3.74
N TYR A 205 -13.52 20.59 5.05
CA TYR A 205 -14.51 19.97 5.95
C TYR A 205 -15.93 20.55 5.79
N GLN A 206 -16.11 21.64 5.05
CA GLN A 206 -17.40 22.33 4.90
C GLN A 206 -18.20 21.93 3.65
N GLU A 207 -17.72 20.99 2.82
CA GLU A 207 -18.48 20.57 1.64
C GLU A 207 -19.76 19.83 2.02
N ARG A 208 -20.90 20.48 1.76
CA ARG A 208 -22.23 19.92 1.97
C ARG A 208 -22.46 18.77 0.99
N PRO A 209 -23.04 17.64 1.43
CA PRO A 209 -23.35 16.51 0.55
C PRO A 209 -24.33 16.94 -0.54
N THR A 210 -23.91 16.87 -1.80
CA THR A 210 -24.72 17.24 -2.98
C THR A 210 -25.75 16.17 -3.35
N SER A 211 -25.54 14.91 -2.93
CA SER A 211 -26.42 13.78 -3.29
C SER A 211 -27.52 13.52 -2.26
N THR A 212 -28.69 13.06 -2.72
CA THR A 212 -29.83 12.70 -1.86
C THR A 212 -29.50 11.54 -0.92
N VAL A 213 -28.73 10.54 -1.40
CA VAL A 213 -28.21 9.44 -0.58
C VAL A 213 -27.23 9.95 0.47
N GLY A 214 -26.37 10.91 0.12
CA GLY A 214 -25.46 11.58 1.05
C GLY A 214 -26.22 12.26 2.19
N ARG A 215 -27.28 13.03 1.86
CA ARG A 215 -28.13 13.67 2.87
C ARG A 215 -28.81 12.67 3.80
N LEU A 216 -29.34 11.56 3.28
CA LEU A 216 -29.93 10.50 4.11
C LEU A 216 -28.88 9.85 5.02
N ARG A 217 -27.70 9.55 4.48
CA ARG A 217 -26.58 8.99 5.26
C ARG A 217 -26.18 9.93 6.39
N HIS A 218 -26.03 11.23 6.13
CA HIS A 218 -25.68 12.20 7.17
C HIS A 218 -26.77 12.38 8.23
N ARG A 219 -28.03 12.07 7.89
CA ARG A 219 -29.14 12.06 8.86
C ARG A 219 -29.07 10.86 9.80
N VAL A 220 -28.67 9.68 9.30
CA VAL A 220 -28.55 8.45 10.10
C VAL A 220 -27.21 8.40 10.86
N PHE A 221 -26.13 8.85 10.21
CA PHE A 221 -24.78 8.87 10.74
C PHE A 221 -24.19 10.27 10.58
N PRO A 222 -24.30 11.13 11.61
CA PRO A 222 -23.78 12.50 11.53
C PRO A 222 -22.26 12.50 11.32
N PRO A 223 -21.73 13.46 10.55
CA PRO A 223 -20.30 13.57 10.32
C PRO A 223 -19.59 13.83 11.65
N LYS A 224 -18.49 13.12 11.88
CA LYS A 224 -17.71 13.20 13.12
C LYS A 224 -16.61 14.25 12.96
N PRO A 225 -16.20 14.93 14.05
CA PRO A 225 -15.13 15.91 13.96
C PRO A 225 -13.81 15.26 13.56
N ALA A 226 -12.90 16.04 12.97
CA ALA A 226 -11.65 15.54 12.38
C ALA A 226 -10.81 14.72 13.36
N ASN A 227 -10.66 15.20 14.60
CA ASN A 227 -9.82 14.59 15.63
C ASN A 227 -10.55 13.54 16.48
N TRP A 228 -11.74 13.08 16.06
CA TRP A 228 -12.46 12.03 16.77
C TRP A 228 -11.89 10.65 16.44
N LEU A 229 -11.63 9.81 17.44
CA LEU A 229 -11.22 8.42 17.28
C LEU A 229 -12.22 7.49 17.98
N PRO A 230 -12.63 6.35 17.38
CA PRO A 230 -13.42 5.35 18.09
C PRO A 230 -12.64 4.77 19.27
N HIS A 231 -13.35 4.28 20.28
CA HIS A 231 -12.71 3.60 21.40
C HIS A 231 -11.88 2.40 20.91
N PRO A 232 -10.61 2.26 21.33
CA PRO A 232 -9.69 1.23 20.81
C PRO A 232 -10.22 -0.20 20.99
N ALA A 233 -11.00 -0.45 22.05
CA ALA A 233 -11.65 -1.74 22.27
C ALA A 233 -12.52 -2.23 21.10
N LEU A 234 -13.16 -1.33 20.34
CA LEU A 234 -13.98 -1.69 19.18
C LEU A 234 -13.11 -2.26 18.04
N LEU A 235 -11.96 -1.63 17.80
CA LEU A 235 -10.99 -2.08 16.81
C LEU A 235 -10.33 -3.39 17.26
N LEU A 236 -9.93 -3.48 18.54
CA LEU A 236 -9.36 -4.70 19.11
C LEU A 236 -10.33 -5.88 19.03
N ALA A 237 -11.61 -5.68 19.36
CA ALA A 237 -12.63 -6.73 19.26
C ALA A 237 -12.78 -7.23 17.81
N SER A 238 -12.76 -6.32 16.84
CA SER A 238 -12.74 -6.67 15.41
C SER A 238 -11.52 -7.52 15.06
N PHE A 239 -10.32 -7.09 15.46
CA PHE A 239 -9.08 -7.79 15.18
C PHE A 239 -9.04 -9.18 15.81
N CYS A 240 -9.39 -9.28 17.10
CA CYS A 240 -9.47 -10.57 17.81
C CYS A 240 -10.38 -11.55 17.07
N THR A 241 -11.54 -11.07 16.61
CA THR A 241 -12.48 -11.92 15.88
C THR A 241 -11.91 -12.36 14.53
N THR A 242 -11.22 -11.48 13.77
CA THR A 242 -10.54 -11.87 12.53
C THR A 242 -9.42 -12.89 12.78
N TYR A 243 -8.63 -12.74 13.84
CA TYR A 243 -7.58 -13.70 14.20
C TYR A 243 -8.15 -15.08 14.55
N VAL A 244 -9.28 -15.15 15.25
CA VAL A 244 -9.96 -16.41 15.56
C VAL A 244 -10.39 -17.12 14.27
N LEU A 245 -10.92 -16.39 13.29
CA LEU A 245 -11.32 -16.97 12.01
C LEU A 245 -10.11 -17.49 11.21
N ILE A 246 -8.99 -16.75 11.18
CA ILE A 246 -7.73 -17.18 10.57
C ILE A 246 -7.22 -18.46 11.25
N TYR A 247 -7.31 -18.54 12.58
CA TYR A 247 -6.88 -19.70 13.35
C TYR A 247 -7.67 -20.97 12.99
N TRP A 248 -8.99 -20.85 12.80
CA TRP A 248 -9.86 -21.97 12.46
C TRP A 248 -9.86 -22.37 10.99
N ALA A 249 -9.41 -21.50 10.08
CA ALA A 249 -9.49 -21.75 8.64
C ALA A 249 -8.85 -23.10 8.21
N PRO A 250 -7.63 -23.47 8.62
CA PRO A 250 -7.04 -24.76 8.23
C PRO A 250 -7.78 -25.97 8.80
N SER A 251 -8.30 -25.87 10.02
CA SER A 251 -9.01 -26.97 10.68
C SER A 251 -10.39 -27.25 10.08
N THR A 252 -10.91 -26.32 9.29
CA THR A 252 -12.21 -26.45 8.64
C THR A 252 -12.10 -26.70 7.15
N ALA A 253 -10.90 -26.70 6.56
CA ALA A 253 -10.69 -27.11 5.18
C ALA A 253 -11.22 -28.55 4.95
N GLY A 254 -11.92 -28.78 3.84
CA GLY A 254 -12.63 -30.03 3.54
C GLY A 254 -14.05 -30.10 4.11
N THR A 255 -14.54 -29.07 4.80
CA THR A 255 -15.87 -29.07 5.45
C THR A 255 -16.79 -28.00 4.89
N ALA A 256 -18.11 -28.21 5.00
CA ALA A 256 -19.11 -27.23 4.60
C ALA A 256 -19.03 -25.89 5.38
N THR A 257 -18.34 -25.87 6.53
CA THR A 257 -18.12 -24.66 7.34
C THR A 257 -17.03 -23.75 6.79
N PHE A 258 -16.09 -24.26 5.98
CA PHE A 258 -14.97 -23.49 5.46
C PHE A 258 -15.42 -22.24 4.70
N ALA A 259 -16.35 -22.41 3.75
CA ALA A 259 -16.86 -21.31 2.93
C ALA A 259 -17.49 -20.19 3.78
N LYS A 260 -18.18 -20.54 4.87
CA LYS A 260 -18.78 -19.56 5.79
C LYS A 260 -17.69 -18.77 6.52
N ILE A 261 -16.69 -19.47 7.07
CA ILE A 261 -15.57 -18.84 7.79
C ILE A 261 -14.80 -17.90 6.86
N ALA A 262 -14.50 -18.34 5.64
CA ALA A 262 -13.79 -17.56 4.65
C ALA A 262 -14.53 -16.27 4.27
N VAL A 263 -15.85 -16.35 3.99
CA VAL A 263 -16.66 -15.18 3.65
C VAL A 263 -16.80 -14.23 4.83
N VAL A 264 -17.09 -14.76 6.03
CA VAL A 264 -17.22 -13.94 7.24
C VAL A 264 -15.89 -13.23 7.56
N GLY A 265 -14.75 -13.92 7.43
CA GLY A 265 -13.42 -13.34 7.64
C GLY A 265 -13.16 -12.16 6.71
N ARG A 266 -13.45 -12.32 5.41
CA ARG A 266 -13.30 -11.25 4.42
C ARG A 266 -14.23 -10.07 4.71
N ILE A 267 -15.49 -10.30 5.04
CA ILE A 267 -16.43 -9.22 5.40
C ILE A 267 -15.94 -8.49 6.65
N LEU A 268 -15.50 -9.22 7.66
CA LEU A 268 -15.08 -8.64 8.93
C LEU A 268 -13.81 -7.81 8.83
N SER A 269 -12.95 -8.07 7.84
CA SER A 269 -11.79 -7.22 7.54
C SER A 269 -12.15 -5.77 7.21
N PHE A 270 -13.39 -5.48 6.79
CA PHE A 270 -13.89 -4.12 6.54
C PHE A 270 -14.27 -3.37 7.81
N ALA A 271 -14.43 -4.07 8.95
CA ALA A 271 -14.92 -3.46 10.17
C ALA A 271 -14.06 -2.28 10.64
N PRO A 272 -12.70 -2.30 10.62
CA PRO A 272 -11.88 -1.14 10.98
C PRO A 272 -12.19 0.12 10.15
N VAL A 273 -12.50 -0.04 8.86
CA VAL A 273 -12.85 1.07 7.95
C VAL A 273 -14.30 1.54 8.19
N VAL A 274 -15.21 0.63 8.52
CA VAL A 274 -16.64 0.91 8.71
C VAL A 274 -16.96 1.48 10.09
N ILE A 275 -16.31 0.97 11.16
CA ILE A 275 -16.53 1.36 12.56
C ILE A 275 -16.49 2.89 12.75
N PRO A 276 -15.47 3.62 12.25
CA PRO A 276 -15.42 5.08 12.37
C PRO A 276 -16.56 5.81 11.67
N SER A 277 -17.29 5.18 10.76
CA SER A 277 -18.42 5.79 10.06
C SER A 277 -19.79 5.46 10.66
N VAL A 278 -19.94 4.31 11.32
CA VAL A 278 -21.24 3.79 11.80
C VAL A 278 -21.45 4.02 13.31
N VAL A 279 -20.38 3.93 14.10
CA VAL A 279 -20.48 3.96 15.56
C VAL A 279 -20.92 5.35 16.08
N PRO A 280 -21.72 5.47 17.16
CA PRO A 280 -22.09 6.76 17.72
C PRO A 280 -20.88 7.61 18.15
N ALA A 281 -21.01 8.94 18.09
CA ALA A 281 -19.93 9.86 18.51
C ALA A 281 -19.55 9.70 20.00
N SER A 282 -20.49 9.26 20.84
CA SER A 282 -20.28 9.00 22.27
C SER A 282 -19.33 7.82 22.54
N TRP A 283 -19.11 6.93 21.57
CA TRP A 283 -18.25 5.75 21.71
C TRP A 283 -16.81 6.02 21.26
N GLY A 284 -16.41 7.29 21.23
CA GLY A 284 -15.07 7.72 20.90
C GLY A 284 -14.67 8.96 21.66
N ARG A 285 -13.45 9.41 21.45
CA ARG A 285 -12.89 10.61 22.08
C ARG A 285 -12.43 11.57 21.00
N VAL A 286 -12.68 12.86 21.23
CA VAL A 286 -12.14 13.95 20.42
C VAL A 286 -10.86 14.42 21.09
N TYR A 287 -9.76 14.39 20.35
CA TYR A 287 -8.47 14.89 20.81
C TYR A 287 -8.30 16.36 20.42
N ASN A 288 -7.66 17.15 21.29
CA ASN A 288 -7.41 18.55 21.00
C ASN A 288 -6.33 18.67 19.93
N ASN A 289 -5.26 17.90 20.10
CA ASN A 289 -4.16 17.77 19.14
C ASN A 289 -4.12 16.36 18.53
N PRO A 290 -3.80 16.21 17.23
CA PRO A 290 -3.66 14.90 16.59
C PRO A 290 -2.63 13.99 17.27
N HIS A 291 -1.56 14.57 17.81
CA HIS A 291 -0.47 13.87 18.49
C HIS A 291 -0.90 13.15 19.78
N GLU A 292 -1.95 13.62 20.45
CA GLU A 292 -2.47 12.97 21.66
C GLU A 292 -2.98 11.55 21.38
N ALA A 293 -3.37 11.26 20.13
CA ALA A 293 -3.83 9.94 19.71
C ALA A 293 -2.69 8.98 19.31
N TYR A 294 -1.44 9.44 19.21
CA TYR A 294 -0.31 8.62 18.71
C TYR A 294 -0.05 7.40 19.57
N GLY A 295 -0.12 7.55 20.90
CA GLY A 295 0.03 6.41 21.81
C GLY A 295 -0.99 5.31 21.53
N ILE A 296 -2.23 5.66 21.19
CA ILE A 296 -3.27 4.68 20.86
C ILE A 296 -2.96 3.95 19.55
N PHE A 297 -2.46 4.66 18.54
CA PHE A 297 -2.08 4.02 17.28
C PHE A 297 -0.91 3.06 17.48
N ILE A 298 0.13 3.48 18.20
CA ILE A 298 1.28 2.62 18.55
C ILE A 298 0.78 1.35 19.22
N GLU A 299 -0.09 1.46 20.24
CA GLU A 299 -0.62 0.30 20.95
C GLU A 299 -1.45 -0.64 20.04
N LEU A 300 -2.29 -0.09 19.17
CA LEU A 300 -3.10 -0.88 18.24
C LEU A 300 -2.22 -1.63 17.22
N PHE A 301 -1.26 -0.94 16.60
CA PHE A 301 -0.34 -1.57 15.65
C PHE A 301 0.57 -2.58 16.33
N ARG A 302 1.01 -2.30 17.56
CA ARG A 302 1.82 -3.23 18.34
C ARG A 302 1.06 -4.50 18.70
N PHE A 303 -0.21 -4.38 19.08
CA PHE A 303 -1.08 -5.55 19.26
C PHE A 303 -1.18 -6.39 17.98
N VAL A 304 -1.51 -5.74 16.85
CA VAL A 304 -1.62 -6.41 15.55
C VAL A 304 -0.29 -7.06 15.13
N SER A 305 0.84 -6.40 15.39
CA SER A 305 2.16 -6.93 15.08
C SER A 305 2.48 -8.18 15.89
N MET A 306 2.26 -8.12 17.21
CA MET A 306 2.50 -9.24 18.11
C MET A 306 1.59 -10.44 17.82
N ALA A 307 0.30 -10.20 17.60
CA ALA A 307 -0.62 -11.25 17.20
C ALA A 307 -0.20 -11.87 15.87
N SER A 308 0.16 -11.05 14.86
CA SER A 308 0.62 -11.55 13.56
C SER A 308 1.92 -12.34 13.66
N PHE A 309 2.87 -11.91 14.49
CA PHE A 309 4.12 -12.62 14.76
C PHE A 309 3.86 -14.00 15.36
N VAL A 310 2.98 -14.09 16.36
CA VAL A 310 2.62 -15.38 16.99
C VAL A 310 2.01 -16.35 15.97
N PHE A 311 1.11 -15.87 15.10
CA PHE A 311 0.53 -16.68 14.03
C PHE A 311 1.57 -17.10 12.99
N HIS A 312 2.48 -16.19 12.62
CA HIS A 312 3.57 -16.49 11.71
C HIS A 312 4.50 -17.56 12.29
N ALA A 313 5.00 -17.36 13.52
CA ALA A 313 5.85 -18.31 14.23
C ALA A 313 5.18 -19.69 14.39
N ARG A 314 3.89 -19.71 14.76
CA ARG A 314 3.11 -20.96 14.87
C ARG A 314 3.06 -21.71 13.54
N GLN A 315 2.69 -21.04 12.44
CA GLN A 315 2.62 -21.75 11.16
C GLN A 315 3.99 -22.06 10.56
N THR A 316 5.03 -21.29 10.86
CA THR A 316 6.39 -21.67 10.52
C THR A 316 6.75 -22.98 11.23
N GLY A 317 6.47 -23.09 12.53
CA GLY A 317 6.64 -24.33 13.29
C GLY A 317 5.84 -25.51 12.71
N LEU A 318 4.54 -25.33 12.46
CA LEU A 318 3.69 -26.38 11.86
C LEU A 318 4.12 -26.74 10.44
N GLY A 319 4.43 -25.75 9.62
CA GLY A 319 4.92 -25.91 8.25
C GLY A 319 6.21 -26.73 8.22
N LEU A 320 7.16 -26.45 9.11
CA LEU A 320 8.39 -27.23 9.23
C LEU A 320 8.09 -28.64 9.75
N LEU A 321 7.29 -28.78 10.81
CA LEU A 321 6.97 -30.07 11.42
C LEU A 321 6.33 -31.04 10.41
N TYR A 322 5.30 -30.59 9.68
CA TYR A 322 4.58 -31.43 8.72
C TYR A 322 5.38 -31.76 7.45
N ASN A 323 6.43 -31.00 7.14
CA ASN A 323 7.22 -31.19 5.92
C ASN A 323 8.61 -31.81 6.16
N THR A 324 9.01 -31.95 7.43
CA THR A 324 10.28 -32.58 7.83
C THR A 324 10.31 -34.05 7.39
N PRO A 325 11.29 -34.47 6.58
CA PRO A 325 11.39 -35.85 6.15
C PRO A 325 11.81 -36.78 7.30
N ASN A 326 11.47 -38.05 7.16
CA ASN A 326 11.87 -39.11 8.09
C ASN A 326 13.39 -39.13 8.29
N ALA A 327 13.82 -39.41 9.52
CA ALA A 327 15.24 -39.47 9.88
C ALA A 327 16.00 -40.57 9.13
N HIS A 328 15.30 -41.62 8.68
CA HIS A 328 15.88 -42.72 7.95
C HIS A 328 15.39 -42.72 6.50
N PHE A 329 16.27 -43.09 5.58
CA PHE A 329 15.93 -43.30 4.19
C PHE A 329 16.53 -44.60 3.67
N HIS A 330 15.85 -45.20 2.70
CA HIS A 330 16.37 -46.35 1.99
C HIS A 330 17.31 -45.86 0.90
N ARG A 331 18.59 -46.22 1.02
CA ARG A 331 19.57 -46.01 -0.04
C ARG A 331 19.56 -47.28 -0.90
N HIS A 332 19.20 -47.15 -2.17
CA HIS A 332 19.39 -48.25 -3.11
C HIS A 332 20.90 -48.38 -3.39
N SER A 333 21.54 -49.34 -2.71
CA SER A 333 22.90 -49.77 -3.03
C SER A 333 22.82 -50.94 -4.00
N ARG A 334 23.70 -50.94 -5.03
CA ARG A 334 23.77 -52.01 -6.04
C ARG A 334 24.12 -53.37 -5.41
N PHE A 335 24.71 -53.39 -4.22
CA PHE A 335 25.19 -54.60 -3.53
C PHE A 335 24.42 -54.95 -2.24
N LEU A 336 23.61 -54.02 -1.71
CA LEU A 336 22.83 -54.23 -0.49
C LEU A 336 21.41 -53.68 -0.70
N THR A 337 20.43 -54.58 -0.71
CA THR A 337 19.01 -54.26 -0.97
C THR A 337 18.34 -53.44 0.14
N PHE A 338 18.93 -53.36 1.34
CA PHE A 338 18.36 -52.64 2.49
C PHE A 338 19.43 -51.86 3.29
N ASP A 339 20.11 -50.93 2.65
CA ASP A 339 20.97 -49.97 3.37
C ASP A 339 20.11 -48.80 3.89
N LYS A 340 20.03 -48.67 5.22
CA LYS A 340 19.29 -47.58 5.90
C LYS A 340 20.27 -46.46 6.23
N GLY A 341 20.26 -45.41 5.41
CA GLY A 341 20.99 -44.18 5.69
C GLY A 341 20.24 -43.29 6.68
N GLN A 342 20.96 -42.64 7.59
CA GLN A 342 20.41 -41.61 8.47
C GLN A 342 20.61 -40.22 7.84
N ARG A 343 19.55 -39.42 7.77
CA ARG A 343 19.64 -38.02 7.33
C ARG A 343 20.13 -37.14 8.46
N SER A 344 21.02 -36.21 8.15
CA SER A 344 21.45 -35.18 9.10
C SER A 344 20.27 -34.28 9.50
N THR A 345 20.34 -33.66 10.68
CA THR A 345 19.35 -32.67 11.11
C THR A 345 19.29 -31.49 10.14
N TRP A 346 20.44 -31.07 9.61
CA TRP A 346 20.56 -30.03 8.60
C TRP A 346 19.81 -30.37 7.30
N GLU A 347 20.00 -31.57 6.75
CA GLU A 347 19.25 -32.03 5.56
C GLU A 347 17.75 -32.04 5.80
N ARG A 348 17.32 -32.48 6.99
CA ARG A 348 15.89 -32.56 7.34
C ARG A 348 15.28 -31.16 7.39
N THR A 349 15.94 -30.22 8.06
CA THR A 349 15.46 -28.84 8.19
C THR A 349 15.49 -28.10 6.86
N THR A 350 16.58 -28.19 6.10
CA THR A 350 16.69 -27.55 4.77
C THR A 350 15.68 -28.11 3.77
N THR A 351 15.41 -29.42 3.80
CA THR A 351 14.35 -30.03 2.99
C THR A 351 12.97 -29.53 3.41
N ALA A 352 12.70 -29.37 4.72
CA ALA A 352 11.44 -28.84 5.20
C ALA A 352 11.21 -27.39 4.76
N ILE A 353 12.23 -26.53 4.92
CA ILE A 353 12.22 -25.13 4.45
C ILE A 353 12.00 -25.10 2.93
N GLY A 354 12.76 -25.91 2.17
CA GLY A 354 12.63 -26.02 0.73
C GLY A 354 11.22 -26.43 0.28
N LYS A 355 10.55 -27.33 1.01
CA LYS A 355 9.15 -27.70 0.75
C LYS A 355 8.15 -26.60 1.11
N VAL A 356 8.39 -25.82 2.17
CA VAL A 356 7.51 -24.71 2.55
C VAL A 356 7.62 -23.60 1.51
N LEU A 357 8.83 -23.13 1.21
CA LEU A 357 9.06 -22.10 0.21
C LEU A 357 8.68 -22.57 -1.20
N GLY A 358 9.08 -23.79 -1.55
CA GLY A 358 8.75 -24.43 -2.83
C GLY A 358 7.26 -24.70 -3.03
N SER A 359 6.44 -24.66 -1.98
CA SER A 359 4.99 -24.79 -2.15
C SER A 359 4.35 -23.68 -2.98
N ALA A 360 5.05 -22.55 -3.17
CA ALA A 360 4.67 -21.51 -4.10
C ALA A 360 4.54 -22.01 -5.55
N SER A 361 5.22 -23.10 -5.93
CA SER A 361 5.10 -23.69 -7.26
C SER A 361 4.18 -24.92 -7.32
N ASP A 362 3.61 -25.37 -6.19
CA ASP A 362 2.74 -26.56 -6.15
C ASP A 362 1.43 -26.36 -6.94
N HIS A 363 0.87 -25.14 -6.91
CA HIS A 363 -0.45 -24.84 -7.46
C HIS A 363 -0.56 -23.35 -7.84
N PRO A 364 -1.21 -22.99 -8.97
CA PRO A 364 -1.28 -21.60 -9.43
C PRO A 364 -1.89 -20.62 -8.42
N VAL A 365 -2.86 -21.07 -7.61
CA VAL A 365 -3.44 -20.21 -6.54
C VAL A 365 -2.43 -19.92 -5.45
N VAL A 366 -1.62 -20.91 -5.05
CA VAL A 366 -0.59 -20.71 -4.03
C VAL A 366 0.52 -19.82 -4.57
N ALA A 367 0.86 -19.97 -5.86
CA ALA A 367 1.77 -19.08 -6.56
C ALA A 367 1.26 -17.62 -6.56
N ALA A 368 -0.03 -17.41 -6.84
CA ALA A 368 -0.65 -16.08 -6.80
C ALA A 368 -0.45 -15.42 -5.43
N VAL A 369 -0.77 -16.15 -4.35
CA VAL A 369 -0.61 -15.68 -2.97
C VAL A 369 0.85 -15.42 -2.63
N ALA A 370 1.77 -16.33 -2.99
CA ALA A 370 3.19 -16.17 -2.68
C ALA A 370 3.78 -14.94 -3.37
N TRP A 371 3.47 -14.73 -4.65
CA TRP A 371 3.89 -13.51 -5.37
C TRP A 371 3.25 -12.25 -4.80
N ASP A 372 2.00 -12.32 -4.34
CA ASP A 372 1.35 -11.21 -3.65
C ASP A 372 2.08 -10.85 -2.34
N VAL A 373 2.50 -11.85 -1.56
CA VAL A 373 3.27 -11.65 -0.32
C VAL A 373 4.61 -10.97 -0.62
N LEU A 374 5.34 -11.47 -1.62
CA LEU A 374 6.65 -10.93 -2.01
C LEU A 374 6.54 -9.49 -2.53
N LEU A 375 5.57 -9.23 -3.42
CA LEU A 375 5.35 -7.88 -3.96
C LEU A 375 4.86 -6.91 -2.89
N SER A 376 4.02 -7.37 -1.97
CA SER A 376 3.55 -6.58 -0.82
C SER A 376 4.73 -6.18 0.09
N GLY A 377 5.57 -7.15 0.49
CA GLY A 377 6.74 -6.88 1.33
C GLY A 377 7.78 -5.98 0.65
N ALA A 378 8.03 -6.18 -0.65
CA ALA A 378 8.89 -5.30 -1.43
C ALA A 378 8.34 -3.86 -1.48
N SER A 379 7.04 -3.72 -1.73
CA SER A 379 6.36 -2.42 -1.79
C SER A 379 6.37 -1.70 -0.42
N GLN A 380 6.28 -2.42 0.69
CA GLN A 380 6.36 -1.87 2.04
C GLN A 380 7.75 -1.33 2.38
N GLY A 381 8.81 -2.08 2.08
CA GLY A 381 10.18 -1.59 2.30
C GLY A 381 10.46 -0.35 1.44
N LEU A 382 10.02 -0.36 0.18
CA LEU A 382 10.16 0.80 -0.69
C LEU A 382 9.33 2.00 -0.22
N TRP A 383 8.13 1.78 0.33
CA TRP A 383 7.33 2.84 0.95
C TRP A 383 8.05 3.44 2.16
N ALA A 384 8.60 2.60 3.05
CA ALA A 384 9.35 3.07 4.21
C ALA A 384 10.54 3.93 3.82
N ALA A 385 11.34 3.49 2.82
CA ALA A 385 12.43 4.29 2.28
C ALA A 385 11.96 5.57 1.60
N ALA A 386 10.88 5.48 0.82
CA ALA A 386 10.32 6.61 0.10
C ALA A 386 9.79 7.69 1.03
N ARG A 387 9.30 7.33 2.23
CA ARG A 387 8.81 8.25 3.27
C ARG A 387 9.86 8.64 4.30
N ALA A 388 11.01 7.96 4.33
CA ALA A 388 12.05 8.11 5.35
C ALA A 388 11.48 7.90 6.76
N LEU A 389 10.78 6.78 6.96
CA LEU A 389 10.18 6.44 8.25
C LEU A 389 11.28 6.14 9.29
N ASP A 390 11.19 6.77 10.47
CA ASP A 390 12.13 6.52 11.56
C ASP A 390 12.07 5.04 11.98
N VAL A 391 13.25 4.41 12.02
CA VAL A 391 13.46 3.04 12.51
C VAL A 391 12.88 2.85 13.91
N ASN A 392 13.01 3.85 14.79
CA ASN A 392 12.47 3.76 16.14
C ASN A 392 10.94 3.71 16.14
N ASP A 393 10.29 4.42 15.22
CA ASP A 393 8.84 4.45 15.08
C ASP A 393 8.30 3.13 14.52
N ILE A 394 9.03 2.54 13.58
CA ILE A 394 8.75 1.20 13.07
C ILE A 394 8.87 0.18 14.20
N LEU A 395 9.95 0.22 14.98
CA LEU A 395 10.20 -0.72 16.07
C LEU A 395 9.22 -0.58 17.24
N ALA A 396 8.86 0.65 17.62
CA ALA A 396 7.88 0.92 18.66
C ALA A 396 6.48 0.41 18.28
N SER A 397 6.13 0.49 16.99
CA SER A 397 4.88 -0.03 16.46
C SER A 397 4.91 -1.54 16.21
N ALA A 398 6.09 -2.13 16.03
CA ALA A 398 6.24 -3.56 15.74
C ALA A 398 6.49 -4.42 16.99
N THR A 399 7.13 -3.89 18.03
CA THR A 399 7.64 -4.68 19.15
C THR A 399 7.27 -4.09 20.51
N PRO A 400 7.05 -4.92 21.54
CA PRO A 400 6.79 -4.48 22.90
C PRO A 400 8.05 -4.00 23.64
N PHE A 401 9.23 -4.28 23.09
CA PHE A 401 10.51 -4.01 23.73
C PHE A 401 11.01 -2.58 23.51
N VAL A 402 10.50 -1.90 22.48
CA VAL A 402 10.84 -0.52 22.18
C VAL A 402 9.69 0.36 22.59
N HIS A 403 9.94 1.27 23.53
CA HIS A 403 8.99 2.29 23.96
C HIS A 403 9.44 3.64 23.43
N LYS A 404 8.51 4.39 22.82
CA LYS A 404 8.75 5.77 22.42
C LYS A 404 8.28 6.70 23.52
N ASP A 405 9.17 7.58 23.99
CA ASP A 405 8.79 8.67 24.89
C ASP A 405 8.02 9.74 24.10
N LEU A 406 6.69 9.69 24.19
CA LEU A 406 5.78 10.63 23.51
C LEU A 406 5.85 12.06 24.10
N SER A 407 6.61 12.28 25.17
CA SER A 407 6.83 13.61 25.75
C SER A 407 7.62 14.56 24.85
N MET A 408 8.42 14.04 23.91
CA MET A 408 9.14 14.86 22.92
C MET A 408 8.31 15.27 21.70
N ALA A 409 7.08 14.75 21.54
CA ALA A 409 6.16 15.16 20.46
C ALA A 409 5.37 16.45 20.81
N GLN A 410 5.72 17.13 21.91
CA GLN A 410 5.17 18.44 22.23
C GLN A 410 5.84 19.50 21.36
N SER A 411 5.03 20.35 20.72
CA SER A 411 5.49 21.49 19.92
C SER A 411 6.49 22.35 20.71
N PRO A 412 7.48 22.98 20.05
CA PRO A 412 8.41 23.89 20.73
C PRO A 412 7.65 25.00 21.47
N PRO A 413 8.17 25.46 22.63
CA PRO A 413 7.46 26.40 23.48
C PRO A 413 7.15 27.69 22.73
N ARG A 414 5.91 28.16 22.89
CA ARG A 414 5.41 29.46 22.45
C ARG A 414 6.45 30.55 22.79
N LEU A 415 7.18 31.05 21.80
CA LEU A 415 7.84 32.34 21.94
C LEU A 415 6.74 33.40 21.87
N LEU A 416 6.28 33.79 23.06
CA LEU A 416 5.50 34.99 23.27
C LEU A 416 6.32 36.18 22.79
N GLU A 417 5.86 36.77 21.70
CA GLU A 417 5.75 38.20 21.45
C GLU A 417 6.19 39.09 22.62
N GLU A 418 7.44 39.55 22.59
CA GLU A 418 7.86 40.77 23.29
C GLU A 418 7.82 41.91 22.27
N ALA A 419 6.62 42.43 22.07
CA ALA A 419 6.40 43.70 21.38
C ALA A 419 6.71 44.83 22.37
N ASP A 420 7.96 45.31 22.38
CA ASP A 420 8.32 46.52 23.11
C ASP A 420 8.49 47.73 22.17
N LYS A 421 7.77 48.79 22.55
CA LYS A 421 7.65 50.09 21.88
C LYS A 421 8.97 50.87 21.83
N PRO A 422 9.12 51.80 20.88
CA PRO A 422 10.30 52.67 20.78
C PRO A 422 10.09 53.98 21.57
N THR A 423 11.08 54.43 22.34
CA THR A 423 11.33 55.87 22.64
C THR A 423 12.74 56.06 23.26
N PRO A 424 13.33 57.28 23.29
CA PRO A 424 14.53 57.65 22.56
C PRO A 424 15.78 57.88 23.45
N GLU A 425 16.93 58.13 22.80
CA GLU A 425 18.24 58.45 23.40
C GLU A 425 18.22 59.63 24.40
N PRO A 426 19.29 59.81 25.21
CA PRO A 426 20.39 60.65 24.75
C PRO A 426 21.82 60.16 25.08
N ALA A 427 22.76 60.75 24.34
CA ALA A 427 24.18 60.48 24.21
C ALA A 427 25.08 60.68 25.45
N SER A 428 26.24 59.99 25.49
CA SER A 428 27.58 60.63 25.63
C SER A 428 28.79 59.66 25.57
N VAL A 429 29.56 59.75 24.47
CA VAL A 429 31.03 60.00 24.35
C VAL A 429 32.13 59.09 24.97
N SER A 430 32.97 58.55 24.05
CA SER A 430 34.44 58.25 24.10
C SER A 430 34.92 56.99 24.86
N HIS A 431 35.92 56.18 24.44
CA HIS A 431 37.23 56.42 23.83
C HIS A 431 37.89 55.13 23.23
N THR A 432 38.51 55.23 22.04
CA THR A 432 39.81 54.64 21.55
C THR A 432 40.28 53.19 21.81
N GLY A 433 40.74 52.49 20.74
CA GLY A 433 42.00 51.70 20.80
C GLY A 433 42.15 50.36 20.02
N ALA A 434 42.43 50.43 18.72
CA ALA A 434 43.43 49.65 17.91
C ALA A 434 43.48 48.09 17.79
N SER A 435 43.39 47.65 16.52
CA SER A 435 44.29 46.75 15.74
C SER A 435 44.30 45.21 15.91
N THR A 436 44.01 44.47 14.83
CA THR A 436 45.04 43.75 14.03
C THR A 436 44.49 43.18 12.70
N THR A 437 45.37 43.17 11.70
CA THR A 437 45.20 42.83 10.27
C THR A 437 45.88 41.51 9.85
N ARG A 438 45.33 40.76 8.87
CA ARG A 438 46.00 39.98 7.77
C ARG A 438 44.94 39.11 7.06
N ARG A 439 44.57 39.24 5.77
CA ARG A 439 45.23 39.29 4.43
C ARG A 439 45.63 37.92 3.85
N ARG A 440 44.96 37.50 2.74
CA ARG A 440 45.60 36.88 1.55
C ARG A 440 44.75 37.07 0.27
N GLY A 441 45.35 37.71 -0.75
CA GLY A 441 44.85 37.83 -2.15
C GLY A 441 45.18 36.58 -3.00
N ARG A 442 44.94 36.48 -4.31
CA ARG A 442 45.06 37.43 -5.45
C ARG A 442 44.42 36.81 -6.74
N PRO A 443 44.03 37.61 -7.77
CA PRO A 443 43.37 37.17 -9.01
C PRO A 443 44.32 37.00 -10.23
N SER A 444 43.80 36.50 -11.36
CA SER A 444 44.45 36.53 -12.68
C SER A 444 43.48 36.96 -13.79
N LYS A 445 44.01 37.68 -14.78
CA LYS A 445 43.39 38.42 -15.88
C LYS A 445 44.09 37.99 -17.18
N GLY A 446 43.35 37.83 -18.27
CA GLY A 446 43.90 37.67 -19.62
C GLY A 446 43.03 38.41 -20.64
N LYS A 447 43.64 39.34 -21.38
CA LYS A 447 43.09 40.18 -22.46
C LYS A 447 43.92 39.91 -23.73
N SER A 448 43.28 40.02 -24.89
CA SER A 448 43.81 40.52 -26.19
C SER A 448 42.59 41.03 -26.98
N GLU A 449 42.43 42.35 -27.23
CA GLU A 449 42.87 43.14 -28.42
C GLU A 449 42.06 42.77 -29.69
N GLU A 450 41.45 43.66 -30.48
CA GLU A 450 42.06 44.79 -31.23
C GLU A 450 40.98 45.75 -31.86
N ILE A 451 41.16 47.09 -31.73
CA ILE A 451 41.10 48.27 -32.66
C ILE A 451 39.94 48.34 -33.73
N THR A 452 39.23 49.43 -34.12
CA THR A 452 39.53 50.87 -34.39
C THR A 452 38.23 51.69 -34.56
N ILE A 453 38.29 53.01 -34.31
CA ILE A 453 37.25 54.04 -34.50
C ILE A 453 37.53 54.86 -35.78
N SER A 454 36.45 55.36 -36.42
CA SER A 454 36.27 56.63 -37.18
C SER A 454 35.55 56.36 -38.53
N GLU A 455 34.59 57.12 -39.07
CA GLU A 455 34.19 58.53 -39.01
C GLU A 455 32.68 58.67 -39.34
N THR A 456 32.05 59.76 -38.90
CA THR A 456 30.78 60.33 -39.42
C THR A 456 31.07 61.29 -40.59
N PRO A 457 30.19 61.48 -41.59
CA PRO A 457 29.13 62.51 -41.45
C PRO A 457 27.82 62.36 -42.28
N GLU A 458 26.82 63.14 -41.83
CA GLU A 458 25.79 63.87 -42.60
C GLU A 458 24.57 63.21 -43.30
N SER A 459 23.40 63.57 -42.74
CA SER A 459 22.19 64.14 -43.36
C SER A 459 21.47 63.43 -44.53
N ARG A 460 20.18 63.07 -44.32
CA ARG A 460 19.01 63.71 -44.96
C ARG A 460 17.69 62.95 -44.71
N SER A 461 16.67 63.79 -44.60
CA SER A 461 15.22 63.62 -44.50
C SER A 461 14.49 62.50 -45.28
N ALA A 462 13.41 62.03 -44.63
CA ALA A 462 12.04 61.85 -45.14
C ALA A 462 11.51 60.49 -45.67
N ARG A 463 10.32 60.19 -45.13
CA ARG A 463 9.15 59.48 -45.70
C ARG A 463 9.05 57.95 -45.67
N ARG A 464 8.22 57.49 -44.71
CA ARG A 464 6.96 56.73 -44.88
C ARG A 464 6.92 55.63 -45.96
N GLY A 465 6.83 54.37 -45.53
CA GLY A 465 6.27 53.31 -46.38
C GLY A 465 6.47 51.85 -45.95
N ARG A 466 5.56 51.36 -45.10
CA ARG A 466 4.95 50.01 -45.12
C ARG A 466 5.71 48.77 -44.59
N SER A 467 5.20 48.30 -43.44
CA SER A 467 4.85 46.91 -43.06
C SER A 467 5.88 45.78 -43.20
N ARG A 468 6.38 45.30 -42.06
CA ARG A 468 6.50 43.86 -41.82
C ARG A 468 6.43 43.55 -40.32
N LYS A 469 5.41 42.78 -39.97
CA LYS A 469 5.10 42.22 -38.66
C LYS A 469 6.26 41.31 -38.23
N HIS A 470 7.06 41.73 -37.26
CA HIS A 470 8.12 40.92 -36.67
C HIS A 470 7.61 40.27 -35.38
N THR A 471 7.75 38.95 -35.37
CA THR A 471 7.55 38.01 -34.26
C THR A 471 8.26 38.51 -32.99
N ALA A 472 7.47 38.90 -31.98
CA ALA A 472 7.98 39.08 -30.63
C ALA A 472 8.06 37.70 -29.96
N LYS A 473 9.26 37.36 -29.49
CA LYS A 473 9.50 36.28 -28.54
C LYS A 473 8.72 36.61 -27.25
N PRO A 474 8.01 35.66 -26.62
CA PRO A 474 7.46 35.91 -25.29
C PRO A 474 8.62 36.02 -24.30
N GLU A 475 8.66 37.13 -23.57
CA GLU A 475 9.49 37.33 -22.40
C GLU A 475 9.26 36.19 -21.40
N GLU A 476 10.36 35.63 -20.91
CA GLU A 476 10.39 34.78 -19.72
C GLU A 476 9.78 35.57 -18.56
N THR A 477 8.57 35.19 -18.19
CA THR A 477 7.95 35.62 -16.95
C THR A 477 8.78 34.99 -15.83
N LEU A 478 9.39 35.85 -15.00
CA LEU A 478 9.93 35.47 -13.69
C LEU A 478 8.87 34.62 -12.99
N GLU A 479 9.20 33.34 -12.75
CA GLU A 479 8.38 32.45 -11.92
C GLU A 479 8.24 33.10 -10.54
N ASP A 480 7.07 33.63 -10.22
CA ASP A 480 6.68 33.95 -8.85
C ASP A 480 6.73 32.65 -8.04
N VAL A 481 7.86 32.44 -7.36
CA VAL A 481 8.05 31.34 -6.41
C VAL A 481 7.01 31.54 -5.30
N TYR A 482 5.97 30.72 -5.30
CA TYR A 482 4.97 30.73 -4.23
C TYR A 482 5.64 30.42 -2.89
N GLU A 483 5.78 31.44 -2.04
CA GLU A 483 6.15 31.29 -0.64
C GLU A 483 4.86 31.19 0.20
N PRO A 484 4.59 30.04 0.85
CA PRO A 484 3.39 29.87 1.67
C PRO A 484 3.40 30.82 2.87
N SER A 485 2.23 31.35 3.23
CA SER A 485 2.11 32.16 4.44
C SER A 485 2.46 31.35 5.71
N PRO A 486 2.87 31.98 6.82
CA PRO A 486 3.23 31.26 8.04
C PRO A 486 2.12 30.37 8.63
N ALA A 487 0.86 30.64 8.31
CA ALA A 487 -0.27 29.80 8.70
C ALA A 487 -0.47 28.61 7.74
N GLU A 488 -0.26 28.82 6.44
CA GLU A 488 -0.30 27.76 5.42
C GLU A 488 0.91 26.83 5.52
N SER A 489 2.09 27.34 5.87
CA SER A 489 3.26 26.53 6.16
C SER A 489 3.02 25.68 7.40
N ARG A 490 2.53 26.25 8.51
CA ARG A 490 2.15 25.48 9.72
C ARG A 490 1.12 24.38 9.44
N ALA A 491 0.11 24.65 8.62
CA ALA A 491 -0.90 23.66 8.23
C ALA A 491 -0.38 22.62 7.20
N ALA A 492 0.61 22.99 6.38
CA ALA A 492 1.28 22.09 5.43
C ALA A 492 2.45 21.29 6.04
N VAL A 493 2.86 21.64 7.25
CA VAL A 493 3.98 21.05 8.02
C VAL A 493 3.55 19.77 8.75
N GLU A 494 2.28 19.61 9.15
CA GLU A 494 1.82 18.52 10.04
C GLU A 494 1.64 17.13 9.34
N GLY A 495 2.59 16.72 8.49
CA GLY A 495 2.70 15.33 7.99
C GLY A 495 3.23 15.12 6.57
N ASP A 496 3.58 16.21 5.88
CA ASP A 496 4.21 16.21 4.57
C ASP A 496 5.56 16.96 4.60
N GLU A 497 6.31 16.84 5.70
CA GLU A 497 7.73 17.26 5.69
C GLU A 497 8.47 16.44 4.62
N LEU A 498 9.21 17.17 3.78
CA LEU A 498 10.10 16.54 2.82
C LEU A 498 11.35 16.13 3.60
N PRO A 499 11.72 14.84 3.64
CA PRO A 499 12.97 14.45 4.24
C PRO A 499 14.12 15.07 3.45
N ASP A 500 15.19 15.42 4.16
CA ASP A 500 16.39 16.03 3.57
C ASP A 500 17.16 15.06 2.65
N SER A 501 16.88 13.76 2.73
CA SER A 501 17.51 12.69 1.93
C SER A 501 16.57 12.09 0.88
N ASP A 502 17.14 11.64 -0.25
CA ASP A 502 16.37 11.12 -1.39
C ASP A 502 15.61 9.81 -1.08
N LEU A 503 16.21 8.87 -0.34
CA LEU A 503 15.62 7.59 0.11
C LEU A 503 16.35 7.07 1.35
N ASP A 504 15.61 6.62 2.36
CA ASP A 504 16.20 5.98 3.54
C ASP A 504 16.21 4.44 3.43
N TRP A 505 17.34 3.89 2.97
CA TRP A 505 17.48 2.45 2.82
C TRP A 505 17.59 1.68 4.14
N GLU A 506 17.87 2.35 5.27
CA GLU A 506 17.93 1.69 6.58
C GLU A 506 16.53 1.25 7.01
N SER A 507 15.54 2.13 6.85
CA SER A 507 14.13 1.79 7.09
C SER A 507 13.65 0.64 6.18
N ALA A 508 14.02 0.64 4.89
CA ALA A 508 13.69 -0.46 3.98
C ALA A 508 14.31 -1.80 4.40
N ALA A 509 15.61 -1.79 4.74
CA ALA A 509 16.32 -2.98 5.17
C ALA A 509 15.70 -3.56 6.45
N LEU A 510 15.34 -2.71 7.41
CA LEU A 510 14.62 -3.12 8.61
C LEU A 510 13.28 -3.79 8.27
N VAL A 511 12.48 -3.18 7.38
CA VAL A 511 11.17 -3.70 7.00
C VAL A 511 11.27 -5.06 6.32
N TRP A 512 12.26 -5.26 5.44
CA TRP A 512 12.51 -6.56 4.84
C TRP A 512 13.02 -7.58 5.87
N GLY A 513 13.85 -7.16 6.82
CA GLY A 513 14.25 -7.97 7.98
C GLY A 513 13.04 -8.42 8.82
N LEU A 514 12.15 -7.50 9.17
CA LEU A 514 10.91 -7.80 9.90
C LEU A 514 9.98 -8.71 9.09
N THR A 515 9.89 -8.51 7.77
CA THR A 515 9.05 -9.35 6.89
C THR A 515 9.59 -10.78 6.83
N THR A 516 10.92 -10.95 6.76
CA THR A 516 11.55 -12.28 6.70
C THR A 516 11.51 -13.02 8.03
N LEU A 517 11.65 -12.33 9.16
CA LEU A 517 11.67 -12.95 10.49
C LEU A 517 10.27 -13.08 11.12
N GLY A 518 9.46 -12.03 11.03
CA GLY A 518 8.15 -11.93 11.68
C GLY A 518 6.96 -12.14 10.75
N GLY A 519 7.20 -12.27 9.45
CA GLY A 519 6.17 -12.38 8.42
C GLY A 519 5.57 -11.03 8.04
N LEU A 520 4.88 -11.02 6.90
CA LEU A 520 4.31 -9.80 6.32
C LEU A 520 3.36 -9.04 7.27
N GLY A 521 2.56 -9.73 8.08
CA GLY A 521 1.60 -9.07 8.98
C GLY A 521 2.26 -8.20 10.06
N SER A 522 3.36 -8.69 10.64
CA SER A 522 4.11 -7.98 11.69
C SER A 522 4.88 -6.79 11.10
N SER A 523 5.57 -6.97 9.97
CA SER A 523 6.24 -5.86 9.29
C SER A 523 5.27 -4.78 8.80
N SER A 524 4.11 -5.19 8.25
CA SER A 524 3.04 -4.27 7.86
C SER A 524 2.61 -3.38 9.02
N ALA A 525 2.41 -3.96 10.21
CA ALA A 525 1.99 -3.20 11.39
C ALA A 525 3.06 -2.20 11.85
N GLY A 526 4.33 -2.56 11.77
CA GLY A 526 5.45 -1.66 12.05
C GLY A 526 5.48 -0.45 11.11
N VAL A 527 5.47 -0.71 9.79
CA VAL A 527 5.51 0.34 8.75
C VAL A 527 4.30 1.27 8.83
N PHE A 528 3.11 0.69 8.94
CA PHE A 528 1.87 1.47 8.95
C PHE A 528 1.66 2.21 10.26
N GLY A 529 2.13 1.66 11.37
CA GLY A 529 2.19 2.37 12.65
C GLY A 529 3.12 3.58 12.58
N ALA A 530 4.33 3.38 12.04
CA ALA A 530 5.28 4.47 11.81
C ALA A 530 4.69 5.57 10.91
N GLU A 531 4.07 5.22 9.78
CA GLU A 531 3.42 6.21 8.90
C GLU A 531 2.33 7.02 9.63
N CYS A 532 1.60 6.41 10.57
CA CYS A 532 0.57 7.10 11.32
C CYS A 532 1.12 8.08 12.37
N ILE A 533 2.42 7.98 12.73
CA ILE A 533 3.06 8.78 13.78
C ILE A 533 4.25 9.62 13.29
N SER A 534 4.74 9.43 12.07
CA SER A 534 5.92 10.10 11.50
C SER A 534 5.65 11.56 11.07
N ARG A 535 4.82 12.29 11.82
CA ARG A 535 4.44 13.68 11.54
C ARG A 535 4.73 14.56 12.72
#